data_AF-A0A923R545-F1
#
_entry.id   AF-A0A923R545-F1
#
_cell.length_a   1.000
_cell.length_b   1.000
_cell.length_c   1.000
_cell.angle_alpha   90.00
_cell.angle_beta   90.00
_cell.angle_gamma   90.00
#
_symmetry.space_group_name_H-M   'P 1'
#
loop_
_entity.id
_entity.type
_entity.pdbx_description
1 polymer ?
#
loop_
_entity_poly.entity_id
_entity_poly.type
_entity_poly.pdbx_seq_one_letter_code
_entity_poly.pdbx_strand_id
1 'polypeptide(L)'
;VIDDSEKASLYTGQEFYGADRGTSVSLGYFAESYVDFGMVGMHLSLLFYGFIIGSIYKYVIHSAPNHIIGTSLVFPMFFIIFNFETALDKIVGAIFMYLIIYFFVNKFLLKSLLNYIR
;
A
#
# COMPACT_ATOMS: atom_id res chain seq x y z
N VAL A 1 -4.62 -17.43 11.39
CA VAL A 1 -4.51 -16.32 12.35
C VAL A 1 -4.77 -15.04 11.58
N ILE A 2 -5.82 -14.29 11.92
CA ILE A 2 -6.18 -13.03 11.25
C ILE A 2 -5.64 -11.83 12.05
N ASP A 3 -5.41 -11.99 13.36
CA ASP A 3 -4.84 -10.94 14.21
C ASP A 3 -3.32 -10.81 13.97
N ASP A 4 -2.88 -9.60 13.62
CA ASP A 4 -1.48 -9.27 13.37
C ASP A 4 -0.58 -9.59 14.57
N SER A 5 -1.01 -9.24 15.79
CA SER A 5 -0.23 -9.43 17.00
C SER A 5 -0.08 -10.90 17.36
N GLU A 6 -1.12 -11.71 17.14
CA GLU A 6 -1.04 -13.17 17.30
C GLU A 6 -0.02 -13.77 16.30
N LYS A 7 -0.07 -13.30 15.06
CA LYS A 7 0.85 -13.75 14.00
C LYS A 7 2.29 -13.31 14.30
N ALA A 8 2.50 -12.08 14.74
CA ALA A 8 3.81 -11.58 15.17
C ALA A 8 4.34 -12.38 16.36
N SER A 9 3.48 -12.73 17.32
CA SER A 9 3.90 -13.52 18.47
C SER A 9 4.32 -14.93 18.08
N LEU A 10 3.57 -15.56 17.17
CA LEU A 10 3.86 -16.89 16.66
C LEU A 10 5.23 -16.97 15.97
N TYR A 11 5.55 -16.00 15.11
CA TYR A 11 6.77 -16.06 14.28
C TYR A 11 8.01 -15.47 14.92
N THR A 12 7.86 -14.55 15.89
CA THR A 12 9.01 -14.02 16.65
C THR A 12 9.31 -14.82 17.91
N GLY A 13 8.33 -15.57 18.43
CA GLY A 13 8.42 -16.24 19.73
C GLY A 13 8.28 -15.29 20.93
N GLN A 14 7.95 -14.02 20.71
CA GLN A 14 7.71 -13.02 21.75
C GLN A 14 6.21 -12.77 21.90
N GLU A 15 5.67 -12.75 23.12
CA GLU A 15 4.27 -12.36 23.33
C GLU A 15 4.04 -10.88 23.05
N PHE A 16 3.11 -10.59 22.14
CA PHE A 16 2.53 -9.27 21.93
C PHE A 16 1.07 -9.27 22.35
N TYR A 17 0.62 -8.13 22.89
CA TYR A 17 -0.79 -7.93 23.17
C TYR A 17 -1.60 -7.84 21.87
N GLY A 18 -2.74 -8.53 21.83
CA GLY A 18 -3.61 -8.62 20.67
C GLY A 18 -4.69 -7.55 20.62
N ALA A 19 -5.65 -7.75 19.72
CA ALA A 19 -6.81 -6.88 19.58
C ALA A 19 -7.63 -6.77 20.88
N ASP A 20 -7.58 -7.78 21.75
CA ASP A 20 -8.22 -7.79 23.07
C ASP A 20 -7.75 -6.66 24.00
N ARG A 21 -6.52 -6.18 23.80
CA ARG A 21 -5.96 -5.01 24.51
C ARG A 21 -5.76 -3.80 23.59
N GLY A 22 -6.43 -3.77 22.44
CA GLY A 22 -6.41 -2.65 21.51
C GLY A 22 -5.05 -2.45 20.82
N THR A 23 -4.24 -3.49 20.71
CA THR A 23 -2.91 -3.44 20.08
C THR A 23 -2.91 -4.26 18.78
N SER A 24 -2.25 -3.77 17.74
CA SER A 24 -2.06 -4.48 16.46
C SER A 24 -0.59 -4.32 16.06
N VAL A 25 0.22 -5.32 16.40
CA VAL A 25 1.64 -5.38 16.04
C VAL A 25 1.79 -6.25 14.82
N SER A 26 2.04 -5.63 13.67
CA SER A 26 2.33 -6.36 12.44
C SER A 26 3.80 -6.73 12.37
N LEU A 27 4.09 -7.91 11.83
CA LEU A 27 5.45 -8.36 11.52
C LEU A 27 6.06 -7.60 10.33
N GLY A 28 5.20 -7.01 9.49
CA GLY A 28 5.56 -6.30 8.28
C GLY A 28 5.63 -7.22 7.07
N TYR A 29 5.22 -6.70 5.91
CA TYR A 29 5.09 -7.49 4.68
C TYR A 29 6.41 -8.13 4.20
N PHE A 30 7.56 -7.56 4.57
CA PHE A 30 8.88 -8.17 4.31
C PHE A 30 9.05 -9.48 5.07
N ALA A 31 8.83 -9.44 6.39
CA ALA A 31 8.99 -10.61 7.24
C ALA A 31 7.89 -11.65 6.98
N GLU A 32 6.66 -11.22 6.71
CA GLU A 32 5.59 -12.13 6.27
C GLU A 32 5.95 -12.84 4.95
N SER A 33 6.47 -12.10 3.96
CA SER A 33 6.91 -12.70 2.70
C SER A 33 8.07 -13.69 2.88
N TYR A 34 8.93 -13.46 3.87
CA TYR A 34 9.99 -14.41 4.25
C TYR A 34 9.41 -15.67 4.89
N VAL A 35 8.45 -15.53 5.80
CA VAL A 35 7.78 -16.66 6.46
C VAL A 35 7.05 -17.52 5.43
N ASP A 36 6.36 -16.91 4.47
CA ASP A 36 5.53 -17.64 3.50
C ASP A 36 6.34 -18.31 2.38
N PHE A 37 7.38 -17.64 1.88
CA PHE A 37 8.11 -18.08 0.67
C PHE A 37 9.60 -18.35 0.88
N GLY A 38 10.10 -18.20 2.11
CA GLY A 38 11.52 -18.30 2.43
C GLY A 38 12.37 -17.17 1.83
N MET A 39 13.69 -17.27 1.98
CA MET A 39 14.61 -16.21 1.56
C MET A 39 14.51 -15.88 0.07
N VAL A 40 14.53 -16.88 -0.81
CA VAL A 40 14.51 -16.66 -2.27
C VAL A 40 13.13 -16.20 -2.74
N GLY A 41 12.07 -16.85 -2.26
CA GLY A 41 10.72 -16.53 -2.68
C GLY A 41 10.24 -15.17 -2.18
N MET A 42 10.73 -14.70 -1.02
CA MET A 42 10.50 -13.34 -0.53
C MET A 42 10.91 -12.28 -1.58
N HIS A 43 12.09 -12.43 -2.19
CA HIS A 43 12.57 -11.46 -3.18
C HIS A 43 11.67 -11.41 -4.41
N LEU A 44 11.15 -12.56 -4.85
CA LEU A 44 10.20 -12.64 -5.96
C LEU A 44 8.86 -11.98 -5.61
N SER A 45 8.34 -12.22 -4.40
CA SER A 45 7.12 -11.59 -3.89
C SER A 45 7.26 -10.06 -3.86
N LEU A 46 8.37 -9.56 -3.28
CA LEU A 46 8.67 -8.14 -3.19
C LEU A 46 8.89 -7.49 -4.57
N LEU A 47 9.52 -8.20 -5.51
CA LEU A 47 9.69 -7.74 -6.88
C LEU A 47 8.33 -7.59 -7.58
N PHE A 48 7.45 -8.58 -7.43
CA PHE A 48 6.10 -8.54 -7.99
C PHE A 48 5.29 -7.38 -7.41
N TYR A 49 5.35 -7.19 -6.09
CA TYR A 49 4.76 -6.05 -5.41
C TYR A 49 5.30 -4.70 -5.95
N GLY A 50 6.61 -4.57 -6.09
CA GLY A 50 7.25 -3.38 -6.66
C GLY A 50 6.82 -3.13 -8.11
N PHE A 51 6.64 -4.18 -8.91
CA PHE A 51 6.15 -4.08 -10.29
C PHE A 51 4.72 -3.56 -10.37
N ILE A 52 3.83 -4.02 -9.49
CA ILE A 52 2.45 -3.52 -9.39
C ILE A 52 2.45 -2.03 -9.06
N ILE A 53 3.21 -1.64 -8.04
CA ILE A 53 3.37 -0.25 -7.62
C ILE A 53 3.92 0.61 -8.76
N GLY A 54 5.01 0.19 -9.39
CA GLY A 54 5.61 0.93 -10.51
C GLY A 54 4.65 1.10 -11.68
N SER A 55 3.83 0.09 -11.95
CA SER A 55 2.79 0.14 -12.98
C SER A 55 1.68 1.15 -12.65
N ILE A 56 1.21 1.18 -11.40
CA ILE A 56 0.22 2.15 -10.92
C ILE A 56 0.80 3.57 -10.98
N TYR A 57 2.02 3.76 -10.49
CA TYR A 57 2.73 5.04 -10.56
C TYR A 57 2.79 5.57 -12.00
N LYS A 58 3.25 4.72 -12.93
CA LYS A 58 3.36 5.07 -14.35
C LYS A 58 2.00 5.44 -14.93
N TYR A 59 0.96 4.68 -14.61
CA TYR A 59 -0.40 4.93 -15.08
C TYR A 59 -0.94 6.28 -14.60
N VAL A 60 -0.81 6.58 -13.30
CA VAL A 60 -1.32 7.82 -12.70
C VAL A 60 -0.66 9.05 -13.32
N ILE A 61 0.66 9.02 -13.50
CA ILE A 61 1.40 10.15 -14.11
C ILE A 61 1.00 10.37 -15.57
N HIS A 62 0.84 9.31 -16.36
CA HIS A 62 0.51 9.43 -17.78
C HIS A 62 -0.97 9.78 -18.02
N SER A 63 -1.87 9.38 -17.12
CA SER A 63 -3.30 9.66 -17.25
C SER A 63 -3.69 11.05 -16.72
N ALA A 64 -2.80 11.76 -16.02
CA ALA A 64 -3.08 13.10 -15.51
C ALA A 64 -2.99 14.17 -16.62
N PRO A 65 -3.78 15.26 -16.56
CA PRO A 65 -3.79 16.31 -17.59
C PRO A 65 -2.45 17.05 -17.77
N ASN A 66 -1.67 17.18 -16.69
CA ASN A 66 -0.34 17.75 -16.72
C ASN A 66 0.55 17.03 -15.68
N HIS A 67 1.86 17.24 -15.81
CA HIS A 67 2.82 16.55 -14.94
C HIS A 67 2.72 16.99 -13.47
N ILE A 68 2.40 18.26 -13.22
CA ILE A 68 2.29 18.81 -11.84
C ILE A 68 1.14 18.12 -11.08
N ILE A 69 -0.05 18.06 -11.67
CA ILE A 69 -1.22 17.39 -11.09
C ILE A 69 -0.95 15.90 -10.93
N GLY A 70 -0.32 15.26 -11.93
CA GLY A 70 0.07 13.85 -11.84
C GLY A 70 0.95 13.58 -10.62
N THR A 71 1.99 14.39 -10.41
CA THR A 71 2.88 14.29 -9.24
C THR A 71 2.13 14.50 -7.93
N SER A 72 1.20 15.46 -7.86
CA SER A 72 0.37 15.67 -6.66
C SER A 72 -0.53 14.48 -6.35
N LEU A 73 -1.11 13.83 -7.36
CA LEU A 73 -1.99 12.66 -7.17
C LEU A 73 -1.22 11.41 -6.74
N VAL A 74 0.03 11.26 -7.18
CA VAL A 74 0.90 10.14 -6.77
C VAL A 74 1.38 10.28 -5.33
N PHE A 75 1.55 11.50 -4.81
CA PHE A 75 2.18 11.73 -3.51
C PHE A 75 1.61 10.88 -2.34
N PRO A 76 0.29 10.72 -2.16
CA PRO A 76 -0.28 9.85 -1.13
C PRO A 76 0.13 8.38 -1.24
N MET A 77 0.40 7.89 -2.46
CA MET A 77 0.82 6.52 -2.70
C MET A 77 2.16 6.22 -2.04
N PHE A 78 3.09 7.19 -2.00
CA PHE A 78 4.38 7.02 -1.33
C PHE A 78 4.25 6.83 0.19
N PHE A 79 3.25 7.45 0.82
CA PHE A 79 2.98 7.21 2.26
C PHE A 79 2.56 5.77 2.54
N ILE A 80 1.81 5.15 1.63
CA ILE A 80 1.40 3.74 1.77
C ILE A 80 2.62 2.83 1.69
N ILE A 81 3.51 3.08 0.73
CA ILE A 81 4.65 2.19 0.43
C ILE A 81 5.80 2.35 1.45
N PHE A 82 5.94 3.54 2.05
CA PHE A 82 7.00 3.80 3.02
C PHE A 82 6.88 2.98 4.32
N ASN A 83 5.69 2.45 4.63
CA ASN A 83 5.44 1.72 5.87
C ASN A 83 5.78 0.22 5.78
N PHE A 84 7.06 -0.11 5.96
CA PHE A 84 7.59 -1.49 5.93
C PHE A 84 7.00 -2.43 6.99
N GLU A 85 6.54 -1.86 8.10
CA GLU A 85 6.01 -2.60 9.26
C GLU A 85 4.55 -3.03 9.06
N THR A 86 3.89 -2.58 7.99
CA THR A 86 2.47 -2.90 7.74
C THR A 86 2.33 -4.28 7.11
N ALA A 87 1.29 -5.01 7.51
CA ALA A 87 0.92 -6.28 6.92
C ALA A 87 0.56 -6.15 5.43
N LEU A 88 0.86 -7.18 4.65
CA LEU A 88 0.73 -7.12 3.19
C LEU A 88 -0.73 -6.91 2.74
N ASP A 89 -1.68 -7.56 3.41
CA ASP A 89 -3.11 -7.45 3.16
C ASP A 89 -3.66 -6.03 3.36
N LYS A 90 -3.21 -5.34 4.41
CA LYS A 90 -3.55 -3.93 4.69
C LYS A 90 -3.00 -2.99 3.61
N ILE A 91 -1.76 -3.22 3.17
CA ILE A 91 -1.14 -2.44 2.09
C ILE A 91 -1.91 -2.64 0.79
N VAL A 92 -2.23 -3.89 0.43
CA VAL A 92 -3.01 -4.19 -0.79
C VAL A 92 -4.36 -3.48 -0.74
N GLY A 93 -5.08 -3.56 0.39
CA GLY A 93 -6.33 -2.82 0.60
C GLY A 93 -6.17 -1.31 0.45
N ALA A 94 -5.10 -0.73 0.99
CA ALA A 94 -4.80 0.69 0.86
C ALA A 94 -4.51 1.11 -0.59
N ILE A 95 -3.79 0.30 -1.35
CA ILE A 95 -3.52 0.55 -2.78
C ILE A 95 -4.82 0.51 -3.60
N PHE A 96 -5.69 -0.47 -3.34
CA PHE A 96 -7.00 -0.54 -3.99
C PHE A 96 -7.86 0.70 -3.67
N MET A 97 -7.89 1.11 -2.40
CA MET A 97 -8.61 2.32 -1.98
C MET A 97 -8.04 3.57 -2.66
N TYR A 98 -6.72 3.69 -2.71
CA TYR A 98 -6.04 4.78 -3.41
C TYR A 98 -6.46 4.85 -4.89
N LEU A 99 -6.53 3.72 -5.60
CA LEU A 99 -6.98 3.70 -7.00
C LEU A 99 -8.42 4.16 -7.16
N ILE A 100 -9.33 3.73 -6.27
CA ILE A 100 -10.73 4.16 -6.27
C ILE A 100 -10.82 5.69 -6.10
N ILE A 101 -10.11 6.23 -5.11
CA ILE A 101 -10.06 7.67 -4.86
C ILE A 101 -9.45 8.40 -6.04
N TYR A 102 -8.36 7.88 -6.61
CA TYR A 102 -7.74 8.44 -7.82
C TYR A 102 -8.73 8.54 -8.98
N PHE A 103 -9.46 7.47 -9.29
CA PHE A 103 -10.45 7.48 -10.37
C PHE A 103 -11.58 8.48 -10.11
N PHE A 104 -12.05 8.56 -8.86
CA PHE A 104 -13.07 9.51 -8.46
C PHE A 104 -12.58 10.96 -8.63
N VAL A 105 -11.41 11.28 -8.09
CA VAL A 105 -10.80 12.62 -8.18
C VAL A 105 -10.52 12.98 -9.63
N ASN A 106 -9.94 12.07 -10.41
CA ASN A 106 -9.56 12.33 -11.79
C ASN A 106 -10.77 12.59 -12.69
N LYS A 107 -11.86 11.82 -12.51
CA LYS A 107 -13.04 11.92 -13.36
C LYS A 107 -13.97 13.08 -12.97
N PHE A 108 -14.21 13.28 -11.68
CA PHE A 108 -15.22 14.23 -11.19
C PHE A 108 -14.61 15.56 -10.76
N LEU A 109 -13.63 15.52 -9.86
CA LEU A 109 -13.08 16.74 -9.25
C LEU A 109 -12.16 17.50 -10.20
N LEU A 110 -11.19 16.84 -10.84
CA LEU A 110 -10.24 17.51 -11.73
C LEU A 110 -10.93 18.14 -12.94
N LYS A 111 -11.89 17.42 -13.55
CA LYS A 111 -12.66 17.97 -14.67
C LYS A 111 -13.44 19.22 -14.26
N SER A 112 -14.09 19.18 -13.10
CA SER A 112 -14.84 20.35 -12.59
C SER A 112 -13.92 21.51 -12.24
N LEU A 113 -12.79 21.25 -11.59
CA LEU A 113 -11.83 22.25 -11.16
C LEU A 113 -11.17 22.94 -12.36
N LEU A 114 -10.71 22.16 -13.35
CA LEU A 114 -10.07 22.69 -14.54
C LEU A 114 -11.04 23.53 -15.39
N ASN A 115 -12.32 23.17 -15.44
CA ASN A 115 -13.35 23.96 -16.11
C ASN A 115 -13.68 25.26 -15.37
N TYR A 116 -13.45 25.34 -14.05
CA TYR A 116 -13.70 26.55 -13.27
C TYR A 116 -12.53 27.55 -13.33
N ILE A 117 -11.30 27.04 -13.42
CA ILE A 117 -10.08 27.87 -13.50
C ILE A 117 -9.86 28.45 -14.91
N ARG A 118 -10.40 27.77 -15.94
CA ARG A 118 -10.29 28.17 -17.35
C ARG A 118 -11.38 29.15 -17.75
#